data_AF-A0A1H3EJJ8-F1
#
_entry.id   AF-A0A1H3EJJ8-F1
#
_cell.length_a   1.000
_cell.length_b   1.000
_cell.length_c   1.000
_cell.angle_alpha   90.00
_cell.angle_beta   90.00
_cell.angle_gamma   90.00
#
_symmetry.space_group_name_H-M   'P 1'
#
loop_
_entity.id
_entity.type
_entity.pdbx_description
1 polymer ?
#
loop_
_entity_poly.entity_id
_entity_poly.type
_entity_poly.pdbx_seq_one_letter_code
_entity_poly.pdbx_strand_id
1 'polypeptide(L)'
;MSSQAQAIAQLDDAPSVLVLRPQAAVSSDAPCKRHLLAGPEQIEILGVDFSTPPPVWYDDWCTLLDGEPADAAVITTADLAEFGGADREAPYDVETVGSPSNLTGVGVKSTPYLSDWDNPSVVVESLTVLLQYADPQSVYRFLHVLTSRLAATDARGQFYLDPLAQDEQTVELLTTLFDAVVEYDEEWTVRTRHD
;
A
#
# COMPACT_ATOMS: atom_id res chain seq x y z
N MET A 1 20.72 -14.62 -10.96
CA MET A 1 19.66 -13.92 -10.21
C MET A 1 19.49 -12.56 -10.88
N SER A 2 18.27 -12.09 -11.13
CA SER A 2 18.06 -10.76 -11.73
C SER A 2 18.44 -9.66 -10.73
N SER A 3 18.80 -8.46 -11.22
CA SER A 3 19.09 -7.29 -10.37
C SER A 3 17.93 -6.99 -9.42
N GLN A 4 16.70 -7.16 -9.90
CA GLN A 4 15.45 -7.07 -9.13
C GLN A 4 15.44 -7.99 -7.90
N ALA A 5 15.76 -9.29 -8.04
CA ALA A 5 15.72 -10.23 -6.92
C ALA A 5 16.80 -9.94 -5.85
N GLN A 6 17.93 -9.37 -6.25
CA GLN A 6 19.00 -8.97 -5.32
C GLN A 6 18.70 -7.69 -4.56
N ALA A 7 18.06 -6.71 -5.20
CA ALA A 7 17.67 -5.46 -4.57
C ALA A 7 16.54 -5.71 -3.56
N ILE A 8 15.54 -6.48 -3.99
CA ILE A 8 14.34 -6.80 -3.21
C ILE A 8 14.68 -7.64 -1.95
N ALA A 9 15.63 -8.57 -2.02
CA ALA A 9 16.07 -9.37 -0.85
C ALA A 9 16.72 -8.55 0.29
N GLN A 10 16.96 -7.26 0.11
CA GLN A 10 17.46 -6.37 1.17
C GLN A 10 16.33 -5.76 2.01
N LEU A 11 15.06 -6.09 1.70
CA LEU A 11 13.86 -5.49 2.31
C LEU A 11 13.26 -6.33 3.45
N ASP A 12 13.80 -7.53 3.72
CA ASP A 12 13.11 -8.61 4.46
C ASP A 12 12.63 -8.24 5.89
N ASP A 13 13.14 -7.15 6.50
CA ASP A 13 12.76 -6.70 7.84
C ASP A 13 12.20 -5.26 7.92
N ALA A 14 11.95 -4.58 6.79
CA ALA A 14 11.46 -3.20 6.80
C ALA A 14 9.94 -3.14 7.11
N PRO A 15 9.50 -2.53 8.24
CA PRO A 15 8.07 -2.40 8.56
C PRO A 15 7.30 -1.57 7.54
N SER A 16 7.96 -0.60 6.91
CA SER A 16 7.35 0.26 5.90
C SER A 16 8.25 0.48 4.68
N VAL A 17 7.69 0.22 3.50
CA VAL A 17 8.40 0.33 2.22
C VAL A 17 7.67 1.28 1.28
N LEU A 18 8.39 2.30 0.79
CA LEU A 18 7.93 3.17 -0.28
C LEU A 18 8.41 2.62 -1.63
N VAL A 19 7.47 2.41 -2.55
CA VAL A 19 7.73 2.01 -3.93
C VAL A 19 7.52 3.22 -4.83
N LEU A 20 8.62 3.78 -5.33
CA LEU A 20 8.64 4.82 -6.35
C LEU A 20 8.56 4.15 -7.72
N ARG A 21 7.40 4.25 -8.37
CA ARG A 21 7.17 3.68 -9.70
C ARG A 21 6.33 4.63 -10.56
N PRO A 22 6.73 4.94 -11.80
CA PRO A 22 5.85 5.62 -12.74
C PRO A 22 4.56 4.84 -12.96
N GLN A 23 3.42 5.52 -13.18
CA GLN A 23 2.14 4.85 -13.44
C GLN A 23 2.20 3.91 -14.67
N ALA A 24 3.02 4.24 -15.66
CA ALA A 24 3.26 3.38 -16.82
C ALA A 24 3.92 2.03 -16.47
N ALA A 25 4.60 1.94 -15.34
CA ALA A 25 5.29 0.75 -14.86
C ALA A 25 4.44 -0.09 -13.89
N VAL A 26 3.13 0.18 -13.77
CA VAL A 26 2.28 -0.50 -12.78
C VAL A 26 2.29 -2.02 -12.92
N SER A 27 2.33 -2.54 -14.14
CA SER A 27 2.39 -3.99 -14.41
C SER A 27 3.73 -4.64 -14.02
N SER A 28 4.77 -3.85 -13.76
CA SER A 28 6.13 -4.34 -13.51
C SER A 28 6.46 -4.53 -12.03
N ASP A 29 5.58 -4.13 -11.12
CA ASP A 29 5.83 -4.20 -9.68
C ASP A 29 5.33 -5.49 -9.01
N ALA A 30 4.65 -6.38 -9.74
CA ALA A 30 4.15 -7.64 -9.20
C ALA A 30 5.23 -8.45 -8.42
N PRO A 31 6.50 -8.51 -8.84
CA PRO A 31 7.55 -9.15 -8.04
C PRO A 31 7.88 -8.40 -6.74
N CYS A 32 7.79 -7.06 -6.74
CA CYS A 32 7.98 -6.23 -5.55
C CYS A 32 6.82 -6.46 -4.55
N LYS A 33 5.57 -6.38 -5.02
CA LYS A 33 4.38 -6.69 -4.21
C LYS A 33 4.45 -8.06 -3.56
N ARG A 34 4.77 -9.10 -4.35
CA ARG A 34 4.87 -10.49 -3.86
C ARG A 34 5.95 -10.66 -2.80
N HIS A 35 7.13 -10.09 -3.02
CA HIS A 35 8.22 -10.27 -2.06
C HIS A 35 7.95 -9.54 -0.75
N LEU A 36 7.38 -8.35 -0.79
CA LEU A 36 7.05 -7.59 0.42
C LEU A 36 5.92 -8.24 1.24
N LEU A 37 5.12 -9.12 0.62
CA LEU A 37 4.15 -9.97 1.30
C LEU A 37 4.71 -11.35 1.70
N ALA A 38 5.95 -11.68 1.33
CA ALA A 38 6.54 -12.97 1.65
C ALA A 38 6.84 -13.06 3.16
N GLY A 39 6.42 -14.14 3.81
CA GLY A 39 6.66 -14.36 5.23
C GLY A 39 5.62 -15.28 5.87
N PRO A 40 4.37 -14.81 6.06
CA PRO A 40 3.33 -15.60 6.71
C PRO A 40 2.73 -16.65 5.75
N GLU A 41 2.31 -17.80 6.31
CA GLU A 41 1.57 -18.82 5.55
C GLU A 41 0.17 -18.35 5.12
N GLN A 42 -0.36 -17.34 5.82
CA GLN A 42 -1.67 -16.74 5.64
C GLN A 42 -1.52 -15.22 5.71
N ILE A 43 -1.74 -14.53 4.58
CA ILE A 43 -1.59 -13.07 4.48
C ILE A 43 -2.96 -12.44 4.67
N GLU A 44 -3.06 -11.45 5.56
CA GLU A 44 -4.25 -10.61 5.73
C GLU A 44 -3.97 -9.23 5.10
N ILE A 45 -4.79 -8.79 4.13
CA ILE A 45 -4.48 -7.62 3.29
C ILE A 45 -5.44 -6.47 3.56
N LEU A 46 -4.89 -5.33 3.99
CA LEU A 46 -5.63 -4.09 4.16
C LEU A 46 -5.24 -3.11 3.05
N GLY A 47 -6.12 -2.95 2.06
CA GLY A 47 -5.96 -1.98 0.99
C GLY A 47 -6.46 -0.59 1.36
N VAL A 48 -5.75 0.44 0.90
CA VAL A 48 -6.28 1.80 0.73
C VAL A 48 -6.17 2.13 -0.75
N ASP A 49 -7.29 2.06 -1.46
CA ASP A 49 -7.35 2.25 -2.91
C ASP A 49 -8.56 3.10 -3.32
N PHE A 50 -8.27 4.19 -4.02
CA PHE A 50 -9.25 5.18 -4.50
C PHE A 50 -9.27 5.27 -6.03
N SER A 51 -8.77 4.26 -6.73
CA SER A 51 -8.73 4.17 -8.19
C SER A 51 -9.33 2.88 -8.72
N THR A 52 -9.34 1.82 -7.90
CA THR A 52 -9.81 0.49 -8.30
C THR A 52 -11.11 0.12 -7.58
N PRO A 53 -12.16 -0.33 -8.29
CA PRO A 53 -13.34 -0.90 -7.65
C PRO A 53 -12.98 -2.13 -6.79
N PRO A 54 -13.64 -2.33 -5.63
CA PRO A 54 -13.31 -3.42 -4.71
C PRO A 54 -13.23 -4.84 -5.30
N PRO A 55 -14.13 -5.28 -6.21
CA PRO A 55 -14.00 -6.62 -6.80
C PRO A 55 -12.75 -6.76 -7.67
N VAL A 56 -12.42 -5.73 -8.44
CA VAL A 56 -11.23 -5.74 -9.31
C VAL A 56 -9.97 -5.74 -8.44
N TRP A 57 -9.96 -4.92 -7.38
CA TRP A 57 -8.88 -4.90 -6.40
C TRP A 57 -8.65 -6.28 -5.78
N TYR A 58 -9.72 -6.96 -5.36
CA TYR A 58 -9.63 -8.29 -4.75
C TYR A 58 -9.14 -9.35 -5.75
N ASP A 59 -9.68 -9.37 -6.97
CA ASP A 59 -9.29 -10.30 -8.03
C ASP A 59 -7.81 -10.12 -8.43
N ASP A 60 -7.33 -8.87 -8.47
CA ASP A 60 -5.92 -8.56 -8.74
C ASP A 60 -5.01 -9.11 -7.63
N TRP A 61 -5.39 -8.98 -6.35
CA TRP A 61 -4.66 -9.58 -5.24
C TRP A 61 -4.68 -11.10 -5.27
N CYS A 62 -5.81 -11.72 -5.59
CA CYS A 62 -5.88 -13.18 -5.71
C CYS A 62 -4.96 -13.69 -6.82
N THR A 63 -4.94 -13.01 -7.96
CA THR A 63 -4.03 -13.30 -9.08
C THR A 63 -2.56 -13.11 -8.68
N LEU A 64 -2.28 -12.08 -7.89
CA LEU A 64 -0.93 -11.81 -7.40
C LEU A 64 -0.47 -12.91 -6.44
N LEU A 65 -1.32 -13.33 -5.50
CA LEU A 65 -0.97 -14.33 -4.48
C LEU A 65 -1.03 -15.78 -5.00
N ASP A 66 -1.59 -16.01 -6.19
CA ASP A 66 -1.91 -17.35 -6.71
C ASP A 66 -2.86 -18.11 -5.76
N GLY A 67 -3.81 -17.38 -5.16
CA GLY A 67 -4.73 -17.88 -4.15
C GLY A 67 -5.47 -16.76 -3.42
N GLU A 68 -6.45 -17.11 -2.60
CA GLU A 68 -7.16 -16.14 -1.76
C GLU A 68 -6.30 -15.76 -0.53
N PRO A 69 -6.28 -14.48 -0.13
CA PRO A 69 -5.72 -14.09 1.16
C PRO A 69 -6.52 -14.73 2.31
N ALA A 70 -5.95 -14.77 3.51
CA ALA A 70 -6.64 -15.31 4.67
C ALA A 70 -7.83 -14.42 5.07
N ASP A 71 -7.61 -13.11 5.06
CA ASP A 71 -8.64 -12.08 5.18
C ASP A 71 -8.26 -10.87 4.30
N ALA A 72 -9.27 -10.12 3.86
CA ALA A 72 -9.06 -8.95 3.01
C ALA A 72 -10.05 -7.83 3.34
N ALA A 73 -9.56 -6.61 3.34
CA ALA A 73 -10.37 -5.41 3.51
C ALA A 73 -9.83 -4.27 2.65
N VAL A 74 -10.72 -3.45 2.08
CA VAL A 74 -10.31 -2.26 1.30
C VAL A 74 -11.03 -1.01 1.78
N ILE A 75 -10.25 0.04 2.04
CA ILE A 75 -10.74 1.39 2.32
C ILE A 75 -10.79 2.18 1.00
N THR A 76 -11.99 2.61 0.60
CA THR A 76 -12.24 3.33 -0.67
C THR A 76 -13.32 4.42 -0.50
N THR A 77 -13.80 5.01 -1.60
CA THR A 77 -14.97 5.92 -1.59
C THR A 77 -16.26 5.18 -1.88
N ALA A 78 -17.39 5.74 -1.43
CA ALA A 78 -18.71 5.16 -1.71
C ALA A 78 -18.96 4.97 -3.22
N ASP A 79 -18.58 5.96 -4.04
CA ASP A 79 -18.74 5.91 -5.49
C ASP A 79 -18.02 4.70 -6.12
N LEU A 80 -16.83 4.35 -5.63
CA LEU A 80 -16.09 3.17 -6.10
C LEU A 80 -16.67 1.85 -5.57
N ALA A 81 -17.17 1.86 -4.33
CA ALA A 81 -17.80 0.70 -3.72
C ALA A 81 -19.10 0.28 -4.44
N GLU A 82 -19.83 1.22 -5.05
CA GLU A 82 -21.06 0.92 -5.79
C GLU A 82 -20.85 0.00 -7.01
N PHE A 83 -19.66 0.04 -7.62
CA PHE A 83 -19.29 -0.87 -8.72
C PHE A 83 -19.13 -2.33 -8.27
N GLY A 84 -19.15 -2.59 -6.95
CA GLY A 84 -19.01 -3.91 -6.34
C GLY A 84 -20.25 -4.80 -6.38
N GLY A 85 -21.43 -4.22 -6.65
CA GLY A 85 -22.70 -4.93 -6.56
C GLY A 85 -23.11 -5.22 -5.11
N ALA A 86 -24.33 -4.83 -4.75
CA ALA A 86 -24.80 -4.82 -3.36
C ALA A 86 -25.20 -6.20 -2.78
N ASP A 87 -24.87 -7.34 -3.43
CA ASP A 87 -25.67 -8.56 -3.23
C ASP A 87 -24.92 -9.91 -3.25
N ARG A 88 -23.72 -9.96 -2.67
CA ARG A 88 -23.07 -11.24 -2.32
C ARG A 88 -22.27 -11.06 -1.04
N GLU A 89 -22.17 -12.10 -0.21
CA GLU A 89 -21.11 -12.21 0.80
C GLU A 89 -19.78 -12.16 0.05
N ALA A 90 -19.24 -10.94 -0.10
CA ALA A 90 -17.94 -10.73 -0.68
C ALA A 90 -16.90 -11.37 0.26
N PRO A 91 -15.87 -12.05 -0.26
CA PRO A 91 -14.80 -12.62 0.56
C PRO A 91 -13.83 -11.55 1.09
N TYR A 92 -14.31 -10.30 1.21
CA TYR A 92 -13.55 -9.14 1.66
C TYR A 92 -14.49 -8.07 2.23
N ASP A 93 -13.97 -7.28 3.17
CA ASP A 93 -14.67 -6.13 3.72
C ASP A 93 -14.44 -4.87 2.88
N VAL A 94 -15.46 -4.00 2.81
CA VAL A 94 -15.38 -2.71 2.14
C VAL A 94 -15.69 -1.59 3.12
N GLU A 95 -14.69 -0.74 3.35
CA GLU A 95 -14.77 0.41 4.22
C GLU A 95 -14.82 1.70 3.40
N THR A 96 -15.84 2.51 3.57
CA THR A 96 -15.97 3.76 2.78
C THR A 96 -15.61 5.01 3.58
N VAL A 97 -14.92 5.95 2.94
CA VAL A 97 -14.73 7.33 3.40
C VAL A 97 -15.35 8.31 2.41
N GLY A 98 -15.72 9.51 2.89
CA GLY A 98 -16.36 10.52 2.05
C GLY A 98 -15.47 11.10 0.93
N SER A 99 -14.15 11.01 1.06
CA SER A 99 -13.18 11.43 0.03
C SER A 99 -11.79 10.87 0.33
N PRO A 100 -10.87 10.80 -0.65
CA PRO A 100 -9.47 10.45 -0.41
C PRO A 100 -8.75 11.41 0.56
N SER A 101 -9.21 12.67 0.65
CA SER A 101 -8.70 13.66 1.61
C SER A 101 -9.14 13.42 3.05
N ASN A 102 -10.08 12.50 3.31
CA ASN A 102 -10.48 12.13 4.66
C ASN A 102 -9.47 11.16 5.31
N LEU A 103 -8.22 11.63 5.46
CA LEU A 103 -7.09 10.86 6.01
C LEU A 103 -7.35 10.40 7.44
N THR A 104 -8.11 11.18 8.22
CA THR A 104 -8.55 10.77 9.57
C THR A 104 -9.49 9.57 9.51
N GLY A 105 -10.47 9.60 8.59
CA GLY A 105 -11.38 8.48 8.36
C GLY A 105 -10.64 7.22 7.93
N VAL A 106 -9.65 7.34 7.03
CA VAL A 106 -8.79 6.23 6.62
C VAL A 106 -8.04 5.64 7.81
N GLY A 107 -7.38 6.48 8.61
CA GLY A 107 -6.64 6.03 9.80
C GLY A 107 -7.51 5.41 10.90
N VAL A 108 -8.75 5.89 11.07
CA VAL A 108 -9.71 5.28 12.01
C VAL A 108 -10.14 3.91 11.49
N LYS A 109 -10.51 3.81 10.21
CA LYS A 109 -10.97 2.56 9.58
C LYS A 109 -9.89 1.49 9.47
N SER A 110 -8.62 1.86 9.41
CA SER A 110 -7.52 0.88 9.44
C SER A 110 -7.29 0.28 10.83
N THR A 111 -7.80 0.90 11.90
CA THR A 111 -7.45 0.52 13.28
C THR A 111 -7.91 -0.90 13.66
N PRO A 112 -9.15 -1.34 13.38
CA PRO A 112 -9.60 -2.68 13.73
C PRO A 112 -8.74 -3.75 13.07
N TYR A 113 -8.53 -3.67 11.75
CA TYR A 113 -7.72 -4.62 11.00
C TYR A 113 -6.27 -4.67 11.50
N LEU A 114 -5.65 -3.52 11.80
CA LEU A 114 -4.30 -3.49 12.37
C LEU A 114 -4.19 -4.03 13.81
N SER A 115 -5.31 -4.21 14.50
CA SER A 115 -5.35 -4.67 15.90
C SER A 115 -5.83 -6.12 16.03
N ASP A 116 -6.73 -6.55 15.15
CA ASP A 116 -7.45 -7.81 15.24
C ASP A 116 -6.84 -8.91 14.36
N TRP A 117 -6.12 -8.53 13.29
CA TRP A 117 -5.41 -9.46 12.41
C TRP A 117 -4.06 -9.87 12.99
N ASP A 118 -3.65 -11.11 12.71
CA ASP A 118 -2.40 -11.68 13.24
C ASP A 118 -1.17 -11.12 12.52
N ASN A 119 -1.24 -10.95 11.19
CA ASN A 119 -0.15 -10.48 10.34
C ASN A 119 -0.64 -9.51 9.25
N PRO A 120 -1.21 -8.35 9.62
CA PRO A 120 -1.77 -7.40 8.66
C PRO A 120 -0.69 -6.83 7.73
N SER A 121 -0.95 -6.90 6.44
CA SER A 121 -0.18 -6.24 5.38
C SER A 121 -0.97 -5.08 4.80
N VAL A 122 -0.55 -3.85 5.12
CA VAL A 122 -1.19 -2.62 4.63
C VAL A 122 -0.63 -2.26 3.26
N VAL A 123 -1.51 -1.97 2.30
CA VAL A 123 -1.11 -1.54 0.97
C VAL A 123 -1.84 -0.26 0.58
N VAL A 124 -1.09 0.80 0.33
CA VAL A 124 -1.63 2.12 -0.08
C VAL A 124 -1.33 2.36 -1.56
N GLU A 125 -2.37 2.23 -2.40
CA GLU A 125 -2.31 2.32 -3.86
C GLU A 125 -3.27 3.42 -4.35
N SER A 126 -2.83 4.63 -4.68
CA SER A 126 -1.48 5.17 -4.55
C SER A 126 -1.49 6.45 -3.72
N LEU A 127 -0.33 6.80 -3.16
CA LEU A 127 -0.09 8.11 -2.56
C LEU A 127 -0.30 9.25 -3.56
N THR A 128 -0.06 9.00 -4.84
CA THR A 128 -0.36 9.94 -5.92
C THR A 128 -1.83 10.36 -5.92
N VAL A 129 -2.76 9.43 -5.62
CA VAL A 129 -4.18 9.79 -5.51
C VAL A 129 -4.41 10.62 -4.26
N LEU A 130 -3.87 10.24 -3.09
CA LEU A 130 -4.01 11.05 -1.87
C LEU A 130 -3.52 12.49 -2.06
N LEU A 131 -2.38 12.67 -2.73
CA LEU A 131 -1.77 13.97 -3.03
C LEU A 131 -2.57 14.82 -4.02
N GLN A 132 -3.48 14.22 -4.81
CA GLN A 132 -4.43 15.00 -5.63
C GLN A 132 -5.55 15.64 -4.80
N TYR A 133 -5.89 15.06 -3.64
CA TYR A 133 -7.02 15.51 -2.81
C TYR A 133 -6.60 16.20 -1.51
N ALA A 134 -5.37 15.97 -1.04
CA ALA A 134 -4.84 16.53 0.20
C ALA A 134 -3.45 17.14 -0.01
N ASP A 135 -3.11 18.17 0.76
CA ASP A 135 -1.79 18.79 0.70
C ASP A 135 -0.68 17.83 1.18
N PRO A 136 0.56 17.96 0.66
CA PRO A 136 1.67 17.08 1.02
C PRO A 136 1.95 16.99 2.53
N GLN A 137 1.72 18.08 3.29
CA GLN A 137 1.96 18.08 4.74
C GLN A 137 0.89 17.27 5.49
N SER A 138 -0.36 17.30 5.03
CA SER A 138 -1.42 16.45 5.55
C SER A 138 -1.18 14.98 5.25
N VAL A 139 -0.76 14.65 4.03
CA VAL A 139 -0.38 13.27 3.66
C VAL A 139 0.82 12.80 4.48
N TYR A 140 1.86 13.64 4.64
CA TYR A 140 3.01 13.34 5.49
C TYR A 140 2.61 13.02 6.93
N ARG A 141 1.77 13.85 7.57
CA ARG A 141 1.30 13.61 8.94
C ARG A 141 0.52 12.29 9.06
N PHE A 142 -0.34 12.00 8.09
CA PHE A 142 -1.09 10.74 8.07
C PHE A 142 -0.14 9.54 7.96
N LEU A 143 0.79 9.57 7.00
CA LEU A 143 1.75 8.50 6.80
C LEU A 143 2.67 8.33 8.01
N HIS A 144 3.13 9.42 8.62
CA HIS A 144 3.92 9.37 9.85
C HIS A 144 3.22 8.61 10.98
N VAL A 145 1.92 8.85 11.18
CA VAL A 145 1.12 8.13 12.18
C VAL A 145 0.92 6.66 11.78
N LEU A 146 0.65 6.40 10.50
CA LEU A 146 0.42 5.05 10.00
C LEU A 146 1.69 4.19 10.08
N THR A 147 2.83 4.67 9.57
CA THR A 147 4.10 3.93 9.63
C THR A 147 4.58 3.71 11.06
N SER A 148 4.39 4.70 11.96
CA SER A 148 4.69 4.52 13.38
C SER A 148 3.84 3.43 14.04
N ARG A 149 2.58 3.27 13.60
CA ARG A 149 1.71 2.20 14.09
C ARG A 149 2.17 0.84 13.57
N LEU A 150 2.50 0.73 12.28
CA LEU A 150 2.99 -0.51 11.68
C LEU A 150 4.21 -1.04 12.44
N ALA A 151 5.18 -0.17 12.71
CA ALA A 151 6.38 -0.50 13.49
C ALA A 151 6.08 -0.92 14.94
N ALA A 152 4.94 -0.50 15.51
CA ALA A 152 4.54 -0.86 16.87
C ALA A 152 3.74 -2.16 16.96
N THR A 153 3.17 -2.64 15.85
CA THR A 153 2.30 -3.83 15.79
C THR A 153 2.90 -4.98 15.00
N ASP A 154 4.20 -4.93 14.68
CA ASP A 154 4.90 -5.90 13.81
C ASP A 154 4.21 -6.09 12.44
N ALA A 155 3.44 -5.08 12.03
CA ALA A 155 2.71 -5.06 10.77
C ALA A 155 3.60 -4.51 9.66
N ARG A 156 3.30 -4.93 8.43
CA ARG A 156 4.06 -4.49 7.24
C ARG A 156 3.23 -3.53 6.39
N GLY A 157 3.90 -2.58 5.75
CA GLY A 157 3.26 -1.58 4.91
C GLY A 157 3.98 -1.37 3.58
N GLN A 158 3.21 -1.34 2.49
CA GLN A 158 3.70 -1.02 1.16
C GLN A 158 2.95 0.20 0.62
N PHE A 159 3.70 1.19 0.15
CA PHE A 159 3.16 2.47 -0.25
C PHE A 159 3.63 2.80 -1.66
N TYR A 160 2.70 3.08 -2.56
CA TYR A 160 3.02 3.29 -3.97
C TYR A 160 2.92 4.77 -4.32
N LEU A 161 3.97 5.32 -4.91
CA LEU A 161 4.03 6.71 -5.34
C LEU A 161 4.56 6.78 -6.77
N ASP A 162 3.90 7.58 -7.61
CA ASP A 162 4.45 7.97 -8.90
C ASP A 162 5.37 9.18 -8.71
N PRO A 163 6.71 9.01 -8.80
CA PRO A 163 7.65 10.11 -8.60
C PRO A 163 7.57 11.17 -9.70
N LEU A 164 7.01 10.84 -10.89
CA LEU A 164 6.83 11.78 -11.99
C LEU A 164 5.57 12.64 -11.85
N ALA A 165 4.65 12.23 -10.97
CA ALA A 165 3.41 12.96 -10.69
C ALA A 165 3.57 14.02 -9.58
N GLN A 166 4.71 14.03 -8.87
CA GLN A 166 4.98 14.94 -7.76
C GLN A 166 6.24 15.76 -8.05
N ASP A 167 6.37 16.91 -7.38
CA ASP A 167 7.64 17.63 -7.36
C ASP A 167 8.69 16.90 -6.51
N GLU A 168 9.97 17.13 -6.84
CA GLU A 168 11.12 16.49 -6.17
C GLU A 168 11.10 16.70 -4.65
N GLN A 169 10.70 17.89 -4.17
CA GLN A 169 10.66 18.18 -2.73
C GLN A 169 9.59 17.35 -2.02
N THR A 170 8.44 17.13 -2.65
CA THR A 170 7.39 16.25 -2.12
C THR A 170 7.85 14.79 -2.07
N VAL A 171 8.52 14.30 -3.12
CA VAL A 171 9.06 12.92 -3.16
C VAL A 171 10.11 12.74 -2.05
N GLU A 172 11.08 13.64 -1.95
CA GLU A 172 12.11 13.61 -0.91
C GLU A 172 11.50 13.65 0.50
N LEU A 173 10.53 14.54 0.73
CA LEU A 173 9.84 14.66 2.00
C LEU A 173 9.19 13.34 2.42
N LEU A 174 8.42 12.72 1.53
CA LEU A 174 7.72 11.47 1.84
C LEU A 174 8.68 10.31 2.05
N THR A 175 9.76 10.23 1.26
CA THR A 175 10.83 9.22 1.37
C THR A 175 11.39 9.13 2.79
N THR A 176 11.46 10.25 3.53
CA THR A 176 11.99 10.27 4.91
C THR A 176 11.16 9.47 5.94
N LEU A 177 9.91 9.10 5.60
CA LEU A 177 8.99 8.40 6.51
C LEU A 177 9.15 6.88 6.52
N PHE A 178 9.81 6.33 5.51
CA PHE A 178 9.85 4.89 5.26
C PHE A 178 11.19 4.29 5.65
N ASP A 179 11.18 3.02 6.01
CA ASP A 179 12.38 2.29 6.44
C ASP A 179 13.21 1.84 5.24
N ALA A 180 12.53 1.53 4.14
CA ALA A 180 13.15 1.27 2.85
C ALA A 180 12.39 1.95 1.70
N VAL A 181 13.13 2.26 0.65
CA VAL A 181 12.64 2.88 -0.57
C VAL A 181 13.11 2.04 -1.75
N VAL A 182 12.17 1.62 -2.56
CA VAL A 182 12.38 0.84 -3.77
C VAL A 182 12.02 1.73 -4.96
N GLU A 183 12.95 1.96 -5.86
CA GLU A 183 12.76 2.87 -6.99
C GLU A 183 12.92 2.11 -8.31
N TYR A 184 11.97 2.33 -9.23
CA TYR A 184 12.01 1.80 -10.58
C TYR A 184 12.37 2.90 -11.58
N ASP A 185 13.59 2.82 -12.14
CA ASP A 185 14.07 3.66 -13.24
C ASP A 185 14.90 2.79 -14.20
N GLU A 186 14.22 2.21 -15.20
CA GLU A 186 14.71 1.15 -16.11
C GLU A 186 15.08 -0.18 -15.41
N GLU A 187 15.67 -0.10 -14.22
CA GLU A 187 16.01 -1.19 -13.30
C GLU A 187 15.51 -0.86 -11.87
N TRP A 188 15.36 -1.89 -11.05
CA TRP A 188 14.97 -1.74 -9.64
C TRP A 188 16.19 -1.43 -8.78
N THR A 189 16.11 -0.36 -7.99
CA THR A 189 17.11 0.01 -6.97
C THR A 189 16.48 0.07 -5.59
N VAL A 190 17.28 -0.17 -4.55
CA VAL A 190 16.83 -0.13 -3.15
C VAL A 190 17.73 0.79 -2.35
N ARG A 191 17.11 1.62 -1.50
CA ARG A 191 17.76 2.45 -0.49
C ARG A 191 17.14 2.12 0.86
N THR A 192 17.95 1.74 1.84
CA THR A 192 17.48 1.53 3.22
C THR A 192 17.94 2.69 4.08
N ARG A 193 17.18 3.02 5.12
CA ARG A 193 17.52 4.13 6.04
C ARG A 193 18.76 3.85 6.91
N HIS A 194 19.27 2.61 6.90
CA HIS A 194 20.38 2.17 7.74
C HIS A 194 21.76 2.22 7.06
N ASP A 195 21.86 2.73 5.83
CA ASP A 195 23.13 2.97 5.10
C ASP A 195 23.57 4.45 5.09
#